data_AF-A0A2T2UBF4-F1
#
_entry.id   AF-A0A2T2UBF4-F1
#
_cell.length_a   1.000
_cell.length_b   1.000
_cell.length_c   1.000
_cell.angle_alpha   90.00
_cell.angle_beta   90.00
_cell.angle_gamma   90.00
#
_symmetry.space_group_name_H-M   'P 1'
#
loop_
_entity.id
_entity.type
_entity.pdbx_description
1 polymer ?
#
loop_
_entity_poly.entity_id
_entity_poly.type
_entity_poly.pdbx_seq_one_letter_code
_entity_poly.pdbx_strand_id
1 'polypeptide(L)'
;MLDDGWLWEIRFDDGRVSAGLVLDAESSPAPSGMSPREEWRFRLDDYPTLLRRFANADLADPPGRIVHTGRLQRLVDRAAGPGWALLPSTAGFVDPLHSTGIAHTLSGVERLCRLFERHGPSPPSASLRNYDRSIRRELRFVDELVRLCYDALPSFRAWTASTMLYFAAATTYERRRADADGVPNDPPAFLCAEEEGLWTALRRAHRTVPSDDEPSSGALDAYDSTVEDAIRPFNEVGLLDPSVPNMYPHAAAPQP
;
A
#
# COMPACT_ATOMS: atom_id res chain seq x y z
N MET A 1 -12.46 -4.59 -6.31
CA MET A 1 -11.50 -5.54 -6.89
C MET A 1 -12.05 -5.94 -8.25
N LEU A 2 -11.17 -6.07 -9.23
CA LEU A 2 -11.44 -6.56 -10.59
C LEU A 2 -10.50 -7.76 -10.82
N ASP A 3 -10.73 -8.52 -11.88
CA ASP A 3 -9.91 -9.70 -12.18
C ASP A 3 -8.44 -9.35 -12.48
N ASP A 4 -8.21 -8.20 -13.11
CA ASP A 4 -6.91 -7.73 -13.61
C ASP A 4 -6.45 -6.41 -12.97
N GLY A 5 -7.09 -6.03 -11.85
CA GLY A 5 -6.76 -4.77 -11.18
C GLY A 5 -7.77 -4.35 -10.13
N TRP A 6 -7.82 -3.05 -9.89
CA TRP A 6 -8.73 -2.47 -8.90
C TRP A 6 -9.07 -1.03 -9.22
N LEU A 7 -10.17 -0.56 -8.63
CA LEU A 7 -10.68 0.79 -8.79
C LEU A 7 -10.85 1.42 -7.41
N TRP A 8 -10.43 2.67 -7.27
CA TRP A 8 -10.72 3.48 -6.09
C TRP A 8 -11.87 4.45 -6.34
N GLU A 9 -12.63 4.75 -5.27
CA GLU A 9 -13.59 5.86 -5.19
C GLU A 9 -13.33 6.62 -3.88
N ILE A 10 -12.82 7.85 -3.96
CA ILE A 10 -12.59 8.73 -2.81
C ILE A 10 -13.52 9.92 -2.94
N ARG A 11 -14.50 10.01 -2.03
CA ARG A 11 -15.53 11.04 -2.05
C ARG A 11 -15.08 12.30 -1.33
N PHE A 12 -15.34 13.45 -1.93
CA PHE A 12 -15.25 14.76 -1.29
C PHE A 12 -16.60 15.18 -0.71
N ASP A 13 -16.60 16.18 0.16
CA ASP A 13 -17.78 16.71 0.85
C ASP A 13 -18.66 17.61 -0.04
N ASP A 14 -18.14 18.05 -1.19
CA ASP A 14 -18.84 18.85 -2.19
C ASP A 14 -19.57 18.02 -3.27
N GLY A 15 -19.62 16.70 -3.10
CA GLY A 15 -20.25 15.77 -4.04
C GLY A 15 -19.33 15.27 -5.16
N ARG A 16 -18.09 15.76 -5.27
CA ARG A 16 -17.10 15.23 -6.21
C ARG A 16 -16.56 13.88 -5.73
N VAL A 17 -16.07 13.09 -6.68
CA VAL A 17 -15.41 11.81 -6.42
C VAL A 17 -14.11 11.75 -7.21
N SER A 18 -13.00 11.51 -6.53
CA SER A 18 -11.77 11.04 -7.18
C SER A 18 -11.94 9.55 -7.45
N ALA A 19 -11.90 9.15 -8.71
CA ALA A 19 -11.95 7.76 -9.11
C ALA A 19 -10.80 7.44 -10.07
N GLY A 20 -10.28 6.23 -9.97
CA GLY A 20 -9.18 5.78 -10.82
C GLY A 20 -9.12 4.27 -10.88
N LEU A 21 -8.74 3.80 -12.06
CA LEU A 21 -8.57 2.39 -12.38
C LEU A 21 -7.07 2.11 -12.44
N VAL A 22 -6.63 1.07 -11.74
CA VAL A 22 -5.24 0.59 -11.77
C VAL A 22 -5.26 -0.85 -12.24
N LEU A 23 -4.53 -1.10 -13.30
CA LEU A 23 -4.46 -2.40 -13.97
C LEU A 23 -3.08 -3.02 -13.75
N ASP A 24 -3.03 -4.33 -13.62
CA ASP A 24 -1.79 -5.06 -13.76
C ASP A 24 -1.33 -5.00 -15.23
N ALA A 25 -0.20 -4.36 -15.45
CA ALA A 25 0.34 -4.16 -16.79
C ALA A 25 0.83 -5.46 -17.46
N GLU A 26 1.04 -6.54 -16.69
CA GLU A 26 1.45 -7.84 -17.23
C GLU A 26 0.26 -8.62 -17.80
N SER A 27 -0.84 -8.70 -17.05
CA SER A 27 -2.08 -9.36 -17.49
C SER A 27 -2.95 -8.50 -18.40
N SER A 28 -2.86 -7.17 -18.24
CA SER A 28 -3.70 -6.20 -18.96
C SER A 28 -2.88 -5.07 -19.60
N PRO A 29 -2.13 -5.38 -20.68
CA PRO A 29 -1.36 -4.37 -21.38
C PRO A 29 -2.27 -3.29 -21.98
N ALA A 30 -1.78 -2.05 -22.00
CA ALA A 30 -2.53 -0.90 -22.50
C ALA A 30 -3.03 -1.16 -23.95
N PRO A 31 -4.34 -1.04 -24.23
CA PRO A 31 -4.87 -1.27 -25.55
C PRO A 31 -4.31 -0.24 -26.55
N SER A 32 -3.82 -0.72 -27.70
CA SER A 32 -3.35 0.17 -28.75
C SER A 32 -4.52 0.94 -29.37
N GLY A 33 -4.47 2.28 -29.33
CA GLY A 33 -5.39 3.14 -30.08
C GLY A 33 -6.69 3.53 -29.38
N MET A 34 -6.92 3.11 -28.12
CA MET A 34 -8.04 3.63 -27.31
C MET A 34 -7.63 4.93 -26.60
N SER A 35 -8.52 5.91 -26.55
CA SER A 35 -8.39 7.05 -25.65
C SER A 35 -8.63 6.61 -24.19
N PRO A 36 -8.13 7.35 -23.19
CA PRO A 36 -8.35 7.04 -21.77
C PRO A 36 -9.84 6.89 -21.37
N ARG A 37 -10.72 7.64 -22.05
CA ARG A 37 -12.17 7.56 -21.83
C ARG A 37 -12.79 6.32 -22.43
N GLU A 38 -12.31 5.89 -23.60
CA GLU A 38 -12.76 4.65 -24.23
C GLU A 38 -12.30 3.45 -23.43
N GLU A 39 -11.04 3.43 -22.97
CA GLU A 39 -10.52 2.38 -22.10
C GLU A 39 -11.28 2.32 -20.77
N TRP A 40 -11.51 3.45 -20.10
CA TRP A 40 -12.34 3.50 -18.88
C TRP A 40 -13.70 2.83 -19.11
N ARG A 41 -14.42 3.21 -20.17
CA ARG A 41 -15.73 2.61 -20.45
C ARG A 41 -15.62 1.13 -20.77
N PHE A 42 -14.68 0.74 -21.63
CA PHE A 42 -14.45 -0.66 -22.02
C PHE A 42 -14.20 -1.54 -20.80
N ARG A 43 -13.33 -1.10 -19.87
CA ARG A 43 -13.02 -1.85 -18.64
C ARG A 43 -14.21 -1.94 -17.69
N LEU A 44 -15.08 -0.92 -17.68
CA LEU A 44 -16.27 -0.90 -16.82
C LEU A 44 -17.43 -1.73 -17.39
N ASP A 45 -17.44 -2.02 -18.70
CA ASP A 45 -18.52 -2.79 -19.34
C ASP A 45 -18.59 -4.23 -18.81
N ASP A 46 -17.47 -4.80 -18.37
CA ASP A 46 -17.40 -6.12 -17.72
C ASP A 46 -18.01 -6.11 -16.30
N TYR A 47 -18.23 -4.94 -15.71
CA TYR A 47 -18.70 -4.77 -14.32
C TYR A 47 -19.97 -3.91 -14.26
N PRO A 48 -21.18 -4.48 -14.45
CA PRO A 48 -22.44 -3.74 -14.53
C PRO A 48 -22.74 -2.84 -13.32
N THR A 49 -22.21 -3.17 -12.14
CA THR A 49 -22.33 -2.34 -10.93
C THR A 49 -21.54 -1.04 -11.07
N LEU A 50 -20.31 -1.09 -11.57
CA LEU A 50 -19.46 0.07 -11.82
C LEU A 50 -19.98 0.89 -13.00
N LEU A 51 -20.44 0.25 -14.07
CA LEU A 51 -21.04 0.96 -15.20
C LEU A 51 -22.24 1.81 -14.75
N ARG A 52 -23.16 1.23 -13.96
CA ARG A 52 -24.29 1.98 -13.37
C ARG A 52 -23.83 3.08 -12.43
N ARG A 53 -22.76 2.85 -11.66
CA ARG A 53 -22.21 3.81 -10.70
C ARG A 53 -21.74 5.10 -11.39
N PHE A 54 -21.11 4.98 -12.56
CA PHE A 54 -20.55 6.12 -13.30
C PHE A 54 -21.42 6.59 -14.47
N ALA A 55 -22.58 5.98 -14.72
CA ALA A 55 -23.44 6.27 -15.88
C ALA A 55 -23.84 7.74 -16.03
N ASN A 56 -24.06 8.43 -14.91
CA ASN A 56 -24.45 9.85 -14.86
C ASN A 56 -23.34 10.75 -14.28
N ALA A 57 -22.09 10.27 -14.25
CA ALA A 57 -20.99 11.05 -13.71
C ALA A 57 -20.45 12.02 -14.76
N ASP A 58 -20.34 13.29 -14.38
CA ASP A 58 -19.66 14.32 -15.18
C ASP A 58 -18.19 14.46 -14.75
N LEU A 59 -17.32 14.76 -15.71
CA LEU A 59 -15.91 15.02 -15.42
C LEU A 59 -15.78 16.36 -14.68
N ALA A 60 -15.26 16.31 -13.46
CA ALA A 60 -14.93 17.52 -12.71
C ALA A 60 -13.72 18.25 -13.32
N ASP A 61 -13.76 19.59 -13.29
CA ASP A 61 -12.66 20.48 -13.69
C ASP A 61 -12.11 21.23 -12.45
N PRO A 62 -10.78 21.23 -12.23
CA PRO A 62 -9.74 20.47 -12.94
C PRO A 62 -9.72 18.96 -12.61
N PRO A 63 -9.19 18.09 -13.51
CA PRO A 63 -8.52 18.41 -14.78
C PRO A 63 -9.42 18.34 -16.03
N GLY A 64 -10.73 18.12 -15.88
CA GLY A 64 -11.70 18.08 -17.00
C GLY A 64 -11.54 16.91 -17.96
N ARG A 65 -10.70 15.93 -17.63
CA ARG A 65 -10.38 14.75 -18.45
C ARG A 65 -9.96 13.56 -17.59
N ILE A 66 -10.07 12.36 -18.15
CA ILE A 66 -9.44 11.17 -17.59
C ILE A 66 -7.94 11.24 -17.95
N VAL A 67 -7.09 11.16 -16.92
CA VAL A 67 -5.64 11.13 -17.07
C VAL A 67 -5.19 9.68 -17.12
N HIS A 68 -4.43 9.33 -18.16
CA HIS A 68 -3.80 8.03 -18.31
C HIS A 68 -2.29 8.17 -18.16
N THR A 69 -1.67 7.20 -17.51
CA THR A 69 -0.24 7.10 -17.32
C THR A 69 0.20 5.67 -17.61
N GLY A 70 1.45 5.49 -18.05
CA GLY A 70 2.05 4.17 -18.15
C GLY A 70 2.46 3.64 -16.78
N ARG A 71 3.54 2.86 -16.75
CA ARG A 71 4.11 2.27 -15.53
C ARG A 71 4.29 3.33 -14.42
N LEU A 72 3.65 3.08 -13.27
CA LEU A 72 3.73 3.93 -12.09
C LEU A 72 4.98 3.64 -11.26
N GLN A 73 5.39 2.38 -11.23
CA GLN A 73 6.45 1.88 -10.36
C GLN A 73 7.80 2.50 -10.72
N ARG A 74 8.51 2.98 -9.70
CA ARG A 74 9.90 3.48 -9.83
C ARG A 74 10.64 3.35 -8.50
N LEU A 75 11.96 3.18 -8.60
CA LEU A 75 12.86 3.19 -7.46
C LEU A 75 14.21 3.76 -7.88
N VAL A 76 14.74 4.71 -7.12
CA VAL A 76 16.10 5.23 -7.31
C VAL A 76 17.15 4.29 -6.71
N ASP A 77 18.35 4.29 -7.29
CA ASP A 77 19.49 3.53 -6.73
C ASP A 77 20.02 4.15 -5.43
N ARG A 78 19.85 5.46 -5.26
CA ARG A 78 20.27 6.23 -4.07
C ARG A 78 19.25 7.29 -3.70
N ALA A 79 18.78 7.25 -2.46
CA ALA A 79 17.85 8.20 -1.88
C ALA A 79 18.53 9.28 -1.01
N ALA A 80 19.83 9.16 -0.71
CA ALA A 80 20.59 10.20 -0.02
C ALA A 80 22.10 10.17 -0.33
N GLY A 81 22.76 11.30 -0.12
CA GLY A 81 24.19 11.47 -0.28
C GLY A 81 24.69 12.75 0.41
N PRO A 82 26.01 13.04 0.39
CA PRO A 82 26.54 14.24 1.03
C PRO A 82 25.83 15.52 0.56
N GLY A 83 25.18 16.22 1.47
CA GLY A 83 24.47 17.48 1.20
C GLY A 83 23.08 17.35 0.59
N TRP A 84 22.53 16.14 0.40
CA TRP A 84 21.18 15.95 -0.15
C TRP A 84 20.50 14.67 0.36
N ALA A 85 19.17 14.73 0.46
CA ALA A 85 18.32 13.56 0.71
C ALA A 85 17.01 13.74 -0.04
N LEU A 86 16.50 12.66 -0.63
CA LEU A 86 15.19 12.59 -1.25
C LEU A 86 14.17 12.16 -0.20
N LEU A 87 12.98 12.76 -0.25
CA LEU A 87 11.85 12.21 0.48
C LEU A 87 11.38 10.89 -0.17
N PRO A 88 10.71 10.00 0.58
CA PRO A 88 10.31 8.68 0.10
C PRO A 88 9.53 8.69 -1.22
N SER A 89 8.55 9.57 -1.37
CA SER A 89 7.79 9.73 -2.62
C SER A 89 8.65 10.18 -3.80
N THR A 90 9.80 10.84 -3.57
CA THR A 90 10.75 11.16 -4.66
C THR A 90 11.69 9.99 -4.93
N ALA A 91 12.06 9.23 -3.90
CA ALA A 91 12.90 8.03 -4.02
C ALA A 91 12.19 6.88 -4.76
N GLY A 92 10.88 6.74 -4.62
CA GLY A 92 10.14 5.73 -5.37
C GLY A 92 8.63 5.86 -5.27
N PHE A 93 7.96 4.99 -6.00
CA PHE A 93 6.51 4.81 -5.98
C PHE A 93 6.22 3.37 -6.39
N VAL A 94 5.21 2.76 -5.77
CA VAL A 94 4.78 1.38 -6.04
C VAL A 94 3.40 1.43 -6.68
N ASP A 95 2.36 1.64 -5.87
CA ASP A 95 0.96 1.57 -6.27
C ASP A 95 0.12 2.42 -5.31
N PRO A 96 -1.04 2.99 -5.71
CA PRO A 96 -1.91 3.69 -4.78
C PRO A 96 -2.63 2.76 -3.77
N LEU A 97 -2.57 1.43 -3.95
CA LEU A 97 -3.13 0.46 -3.01
C LEU A 97 -2.52 0.67 -1.62
N HIS A 98 -3.35 0.59 -0.58
CA HIS A 98 -3.04 0.92 0.81
C HIS A 98 -2.69 2.39 1.11
N SER A 99 -2.67 3.29 0.12
CA SER A 99 -2.46 4.74 0.33
C SER A 99 -1.18 5.11 1.09
N THR A 100 -0.11 4.33 0.91
CA THR A 100 1.13 4.46 1.70
C THR A 100 1.90 5.75 1.47
N GLY A 101 1.76 6.40 0.31
CA GLY A 101 2.67 7.45 -0.15
C GLY A 101 2.79 8.69 0.76
N ILE A 102 1.68 9.19 1.30
CA ILE A 102 1.69 10.36 2.20
C ILE A 102 2.32 9.99 3.54
N ALA A 103 1.86 8.90 4.17
CA ALA A 103 2.37 8.44 5.46
C ALA A 103 3.86 8.09 5.38
N HIS A 104 4.30 7.45 4.30
CA HIS A 104 5.72 7.17 4.05
C HIS A 104 6.51 8.46 3.93
N THR A 105 6.02 9.43 3.16
CA THR A 105 6.68 10.74 3.00
C THR A 105 6.85 11.44 4.35
N LEU A 106 5.82 11.47 5.19
CA LEU A 106 5.87 12.07 6.53
C LEU A 106 6.88 11.35 7.45
N SER A 107 6.91 10.01 7.42
CA SER A 107 7.95 9.22 8.10
C SER A 107 9.37 9.61 7.66
N GLY A 108 9.56 9.89 6.36
CA GLY A 108 10.82 10.38 5.83
C GLY A 108 11.18 11.78 6.32
N VAL A 109 10.21 12.70 6.39
CA VAL A 109 10.39 14.06 6.92
C VAL A 109 10.85 14.00 8.38
N GLU A 110 10.18 13.21 9.22
CA GLU A 110 10.51 13.11 10.65
C GLU A 110 11.93 12.59 10.89
N ARG A 111 12.33 11.54 10.17
CA ARG A 111 13.68 10.98 10.29
C ARG A 111 14.75 11.97 9.84
N LEU A 112 14.52 12.73 8.78
CA LEU A 112 15.44 13.80 8.37
C LEU A 112 15.50 14.94 9.38
N CYS A 113 14.35 15.36 9.95
CA CYS A 113 14.32 16.35 11.03
C CYS A 113 15.15 15.89 12.24
N ARG A 114 14.98 14.64 12.69
CA ARG A 114 15.80 14.08 13.79
C ARG A 114 17.29 14.03 13.47
N LEU A 115 17.66 13.75 12.21
CA LEU A 115 19.06 13.83 11.78
C LEU A 115 19.60 15.26 11.85
N PHE A 116 18.83 16.25 11.40
CA PHE A 116 19.24 17.65 11.44
C PHE A 116 19.29 18.22 12.85
N GLU A 117 18.37 17.84 13.75
CA GLU A 117 18.43 18.24 15.16
C GLU A 117 19.67 17.69 15.86
N ARG A 118 20.05 16.43 15.58
CA ARG A 118 21.21 15.79 16.22
C ARG A 118 22.55 16.27 15.67
N HIS A 119 22.62 16.61 14.38
CA HIS A 119 23.89 16.83 13.67
C HIS A 119 24.00 18.21 13.00
N GLY A 120 22.97 19.05 13.09
CA GLY A 120 22.90 20.31 12.37
C GLY A 120 22.71 20.11 10.85
N PRO A 121 23.03 21.11 10.03
CA PRO A 121 22.77 21.10 8.58
C PRO A 121 23.65 20.13 7.80
N SER A 122 24.56 19.40 8.46
CA SER A 122 25.48 18.47 7.82
C SER A 122 25.53 17.12 8.56
N PRO A 123 24.47 16.30 8.45
CA PRO A 123 24.46 14.96 9.03
C PRO A 123 25.65 14.11 8.52
N PRO A 124 26.23 13.24 9.36
CA PRO A 124 27.30 12.34 8.95
C PRO A 124 26.90 11.48 7.76
N SER A 125 27.83 11.23 6.84
CA SER A 125 27.58 10.38 5.67
C SER A 125 27.10 8.97 6.03
N ALA A 126 27.45 8.46 7.21
CA ALA A 126 26.95 7.18 7.72
C ALA A 126 25.44 7.22 7.99
N SER A 127 24.95 8.30 8.61
CA SER A 127 23.52 8.49 8.89
C SER A 127 22.71 8.62 7.60
N LEU A 128 23.22 9.36 6.62
CA LEU A 128 22.58 9.49 5.30
C LEU A 128 22.56 8.16 4.53
N ARG A 129 23.62 7.33 4.63
CA ARG A 129 23.62 5.98 4.06
C ARG A 129 22.61 5.05 4.74
N ASN A 130 22.41 5.19 6.04
CA ASN A 130 21.39 4.42 6.76
C ASN A 130 19.98 4.86 6.34
N TYR A 131 19.74 6.17 6.21
CA TYR A 131 18.48 6.71 5.66
C TYR A 131 18.21 6.17 4.26
N ASP A 132 19.18 6.24 3.34
CA ASP A 132 19.08 5.68 2.00
C ASP A 132 18.70 4.19 2.00
N ARG A 133 19.40 3.38 2.82
CA ARG A 133 19.11 1.94 2.94
C ARG A 133 17.69 1.69 3.46
N SER A 134 17.28 2.44 4.47
CA SER A 134 15.97 2.29 5.10
C SER A 134 14.84 2.63 4.12
N ILE A 135 14.90 3.77 3.42
CA ILE A 135 13.89 4.15 2.41
C ILE A 135 13.77 3.10 1.30
N ARG A 136 14.89 2.62 0.76
CA ARG A 136 14.85 1.61 -0.31
C ARG A 136 14.29 0.27 0.19
N ARG A 137 14.56 -0.09 1.45
CA ARG A 137 13.99 -1.30 2.06
C ARG A 137 12.49 -1.16 2.31
N GLU A 138 12.04 0.00 2.77
CA GLU A 138 10.61 0.31 2.97
C GLU A 138 9.83 0.26 1.66
N LEU A 139 10.36 0.86 0.59
CA LEU A 139 9.72 0.81 -0.72
C LEU A 139 9.60 -0.64 -1.24
N ARG A 140 10.62 -1.47 -1.04
CA ARG A 140 10.53 -2.91 -1.38
C ARG A 140 9.53 -3.67 -0.51
N PHE A 141 9.40 -3.30 0.76
CA PHE A 141 8.41 -3.93 1.63
C PHE A 141 6.99 -3.60 1.17
N VAL A 142 6.74 -2.33 0.82
CA VAL A 142 5.47 -1.90 0.22
C VAL A 142 5.22 -2.61 -1.11
N ASP A 143 6.25 -2.73 -1.96
CA ASP A 143 6.17 -3.45 -3.25
C ASP A 143 5.72 -4.91 -3.07
N GLU A 144 6.30 -5.61 -2.09
CA GLU A 144 5.96 -7.01 -1.81
C GLU A 144 4.56 -7.17 -1.19
N LEU A 145 4.11 -6.21 -0.37
CA LEU A 145 2.73 -6.18 0.15
C LEU A 145 1.70 -5.99 -0.97
N VAL A 146 1.98 -5.05 -1.86
CA VAL A 146 1.14 -4.77 -3.04
C VAL A 146 1.15 -5.98 -3.97
N ARG A 147 2.33 -6.55 -4.26
CA ARG A 147 2.45 -7.71 -5.13
C ARG A 147 1.62 -8.88 -4.62
N LEU A 148 1.65 -9.16 -3.32
CA LEU A 148 0.83 -10.22 -2.72
C LEU A 148 -0.67 -10.00 -2.97
N CYS A 149 -1.14 -8.75 -2.86
CA CYS A 149 -2.53 -8.42 -3.15
C CYS A 149 -2.86 -8.62 -4.64
N TYR A 150 -1.94 -8.28 -5.54
CA TYR A 150 -2.10 -8.54 -6.98
C TYR A 150 -2.14 -10.04 -7.29
N ASP A 151 -1.27 -10.85 -6.66
CA ASP A 151 -1.27 -12.31 -6.78
C ASP A 151 -2.59 -12.94 -6.30
N ALA A 152 -3.28 -12.27 -5.37
CA ALA A 152 -4.53 -12.74 -4.78
C ALA A 152 -5.80 -12.21 -5.48
N LEU A 153 -5.68 -11.36 -6.51
CA LEU A 153 -6.83 -10.76 -7.22
C LEU A 153 -7.92 -11.75 -7.67
N PRO A 154 -7.60 -12.97 -8.15
CA PRO A 154 -8.65 -13.89 -8.59
C PRO A 154 -9.62 -14.32 -7.48
N SER A 155 -9.22 -14.21 -6.21
CA SER A 155 -10.06 -14.61 -5.08
C SER A 155 -10.22 -13.47 -4.07
N PHE A 156 -11.44 -12.93 -3.97
CA PHE A 156 -11.74 -11.88 -2.99
C PHE A 156 -11.40 -12.28 -1.55
N ARG A 157 -11.56 -13.57 -1.20
CA ARG A 157 -11.21 -14.09 0.13
C ARG A 157 -9.69 -14.07 0.33
N ALA A 158 -8.91 -14.60 -0.61
CA ALA A 158 -7.46 -14.58 -0.54
C ALA A 158 -6.92 -13.14 -0.56
N TRP A 159 -7.50 -12.26 -1.38
CA TRP A 159 -7.16 -10.84 -1.43
C TRP A 159 -7.39 -10.18 -0.07
N THR A 160 -8.55 -10.41 0.55
CA THR A 160 -8.87 -9.87 1.88
C THR A 160 -7.86 -10.35 2.92
N ALA A 161 -7.55 -11.65 2.96
CA ALA A 161 -6.53 -12.17 3.87
C ALA A 161 -5.14 -11.56 3.59
N SER A 162 -4.75 -11.40 2.32
CA SER A 162 -3.48 -10.75 1.93
C SER A 162 -3.34 -9.33 2.47
N THR A 163 -4.42 -8.54 2.45
CA THR A 163 -4.41 -7.17 2.97
C THR A 163 -4.13 -7.10 4.48
N MET A 164 -4.35 -8.19 5.23
CA MET A 164 -4.09 -8.23 6.67
C MET A 164 -2.60 -8.13 7.01
N LEU A 165 -1.70 -8.49 6.08
CA LEU A 165 -0.27 -8.27 6.24
C LEU A 165 0.06 -6.77 6.31
N TYR A 166 -0.58 -5.98 5.44
CA TYR A 166 -0.46 -4.52 5.48
C TYR A 166 -1.04 -3.97 6.78
N PHE A 167 -2.25 -4.39 7.18
CA PHE A 167 -2.88 -3.87 8.39
C PHE A 167 -2.11 -4.24 9.65
N ALA A 168 -1.53 -5.45 9.74
CA ALA A 168 -0.65 -5.83 10.84
C ALA A 168 0.57 -4.89 10.89
N ALA A 169 1.25 -4.67 9.76
CA ALA A 169 2.40 -3.76 9.71
C ALA A 169 2.04 -2.30 10.03
N ALA A 170 0.91 -1.80 9.51
CA ALA A 170 0.45 -0.44 9.71
C ALA A 170 0.07 -0.19 11.17
N THR A 171 -0.74 -1.06 11.76
CA THR A 171 -1.18 -0.92 13.16
C THR A 171 -0.02 -1.08 14.14
N THR A 172 0.92 -2.02 13.91
CA THR A 172 2.16 -2.09 14.70
C THR A 172 2.98 -0.80 14.59
N TYR A 173 3.14 -0.26 13.37
CA TYR A 173 3.88 1.00 13.15
C TYR A 173 3.22 2.19 13.85
N GLU A 174 1.91 2.32 13.72
CA GLU A 174 1.13 3.40 14.34
C GLU A 174 1.17 3.34 15.87
N ARG A 175 1.02 2.16 16.47
CA ARG A 175 1.09 2.01 17.94
C ARG A 175 2.45 2.35 18.50
N ARG A 176 3.53 1.83 17.90
CA ARG A 176 4.91 2.18 18.30
C ARG A 176 5.21 3.67 18.17
N ARG A 177 4.59 4.32 17.19
CA ARG A 177 4.67 5.77 17.00
C ARG A 177 3.86 6.52 18.07
N ALA A 178 2.66 6.05 18.40
CA ALA A 178 1.77 6.66 19.38
C ALA A 178 2.26 6.50 20.83
N ASP A 179 2.98 5.42 21.14
CA ASP A 179 3.60 5.18 22.45
C ASP A 179 4.74 6.16 22.77
N ALA A 180 5.19 6.96 21.80
CA ALA A 180 6.16 8.02 22.01
C ALA A 180 5.45 9.36 22.28
N ASP A 181 5.92 10.10 23.28
CA ASP A 181 5.50 11.48 23.53
C ASP A 181 6.00 12.40 22.38
N GLY A 182 5.16 12.57 21.36
CA GLY A 182 5.49 13.33 20.15
C GLY A 182 6.25 12.49 19.11
N VAL A 183 7.18 13.11 18.37
CA VAL A 183 8.01 12.36 17.41
C VAL A 183 9.05 11.55 18.19
N PRO A 184 9.25 10.24 17.96
CA PRO A 184 10.30 9.50 18.65
C PRO A 184 11.69 10.10 18.38
N ASN A 185 12.63 9.96 19.32
CA ASN A 185 14.01 10.36 19.07
C ASN A 185 14.57 9.60 17.86
N ASP A 186 14.29 8.30 17.78
CA ASP A 186 14.66 7.41 16.67
C ASP A 186 13.38 6.85 16.04
N PRO A 187 12.75 7.57 15.08
CA PRO A 187 11.49 7.13 14.49
C PRO A 187 11.68 5.79 13.76
N PRO A 188 10.80 4.80 13.97
CA PRO A 188 10.92 3.51 13.32
C PRO A 188 10.80 3.63 11.80
N ALA A 189 11.38 2.67 11.09
CA ALA A 189 11.15 2.51 9.67
C ALA A 189 9.64 2.38 9.36
N PHE A 190 9.20 2.99 8.28
CA PHE A 190 7.81 2.98 7.84
C PHE A 190 7.28 1.54 7.71
N LEU A 191 6.07 1.29 8.21
CA LEU A 191 5.45 -0.05 8.30
C LEU A 191 6.33 -1.10 9.00
N CYS A 192 7.23 -0.65 9.89
CA CYS A 192 8.20 -1.52 10.55
C CYS A 192 9.01 -2.37 9.57
N ALA A 193 9.34 -1.84 8.38
CA ALA A 193 9.99 -2.60 7.30
C ALA A 193 11.37 -3.17 7.66
N GLU A 194 11.97 -2.80 8.79
CA GLU A 194 13.22 -3.38 9.30
C GLU A 194 12.99 -4.68 10.10
N GLU A 195 11.75 -4.99 10.47
CA GLU A 195 11.38 -6.21 11.21
C GLU A 195 11.39 -7.45 10.30
N GLU A 196 12.35 -8.36 10.52
CA GLU A 196 12.45 -9.60 9.74
C GLU A 196 11.25 -10.54 9.94
N GLY A 197 10.52 -10.42 11.05
CA GLY A 197 9.30 -11.18 11.29
C GLY A 197 8.22 -10.87 10.27
N LEU A 198 8.01 -9.58 9.94
CA LEU A 198 7.04 -9.16 8.92
C LEU A 198 7.45 -9.62 7.52
N TRP A 199 8.73 -9.54 7.19
CA TRP A 199 9.25 -10.10 5.93
C TRP A 199 9.07 -11.61 5.84
N THR A 200 9.24 -12.31 6.96
CA THR A 200 9.03 -13.76 7.02
C THR A 200 7.56 -14.13 6.86
N ALA A 201 6.66 -13.35 7.48
CA ALA A 201 5.22 -13.49 7.30
C ALA A 201 4.82 -13.29 5.83
N LEU A 202 5.33 -12.22 5.20
CA LEU A 202 5.07 -11.89 3.80
C LEU A 202 5.61 -12.97 2.84
N ARG A 203 6.84 -13.44 3.05
CA ARG A 203 7.42 -14.56 2.28
C ARG A 203 6.62 -15.85 2.44
N ARG A 204 6.05 -16.10 3.63
CA ARG A 204 5.19 -17.27 3.86
C ARG A 204 3.89 -17.13 3.06
N ALA A 205 3.23 -15.97 3.15
CA ALA A 205 2.00 -15.68 2.41
C ALA A 205 2.19 -15.80 0.89
N HIS A 206 3.26 -15.22 0.33
CA HIS A 206 3.60 -15.35 -1.09
C HIS A 206 3.76 -16.79 -1.58
N ARG A 207 4.28 -17.68 -0.74
CA ARG A 207 4.45 -19.10 -1.12
C ARG A 207 3.17 -19.90 -1.08
N THR A 208 2.15 -19.41 -0.36
CA THR A 208 0.93 -20.15 -0.06
C THR A 208 -0.32 -19.53 -0.63
N VAL A 209 -0.23 -18.32 -1.20
CA VAL A 209 -1.36 -17.67 -1.87
C VAL A 209 -1.85 -18.58 -2.99
N PRO A 210 -3.14 -18.92 -3.04
CA PRO A 210 -3.68 -19.71 -4.13
C PRO A 210 -3.49 -18.99 -5.46
N SER A 211 -3.03 -19.72 -6.48
CA SER A 211 -2.78 -19.18 -7.83
C SER A 211 -3.82 -19.64 -8.86
N ASP A 212 -4.77 -20.47 -8.44
CA ASP A 212 -5.89 -20.89 -9.29
C ASP A 212 -6.91 -19.73 -9.40
N ASP A 213 -7.55 -19.59 -10.56
CA ASP A 213 -8.63 -18.61 -10.76
C ASP A 213 -9.82 -18.86 -9.83
N GLU A 214 -10.10 -20.15 -9.54
CA GLU A 214 -11.13 -20.58 -8.59
C GLU A 214 -10.54 -21.52 -7.52
N PRO A 215 -9.89 -20.98 -6.47
CA PRO A 215 -9.31 -21.80 -5.41
C PRO A 215 -10.35 -22.62 -4.65
N SER A 216 -10.03 -23.88 -4.34
CA SER A 216 -10.89 -24.70 -3.50
C SER A 216 -11.06 -24.12 -2.08
N SER A 217 -12.20 -24.41 -1.43
CA SER A 217 -12.43 -23.99 -0.03
C SER A 217 -11.28 -24.41 0.90
N GLY A 218 -10.77 -25.64 0.75
CA GLY A 218 -9.68 -26.13 1.60
C GLY A 218 -8.36 -25.38 1.37
N ALA A 219 -8.08 -24.94 0.14
CA ALA A 219 -6.91 -24.10 -0.14
C ALA A 219 -7.05 -22.71 0.49
N LEU A 220 -8.25 -22.12 0.44
CA LEU A 220 -8.54 -20.84 1.08
C LEU A 220 -8.48 -20.93 2.61
N ASP A 221 -9.01 -22.01 3.20
CA ASP A 221 -8.94 -22.24 4.66
C ASP A 221 -7.48 -22.38 5.13
N ALA A 222 -6.66 -23.10 4.36
CA ALA A 222 -5.23 -23.23 4.63
C ALA A 222 -4.47 -21.91 4.48
N TYR A 223 -4.87 -21.07 3.51
CA TYR A 223 -4.28 -19.76 3.31
C TYR A 223 -4.63 -18.78 4.44
N ASP A 224 -5.90 -18.71 4.84
CA ASP A 224 -6.35 -17.88 5.97
C ASP A 224 -5.60 -18.27 7.25
N SER A 225 -5.52 -19.57 7.55
CA SER A 225 -4.76 -20.08 8.71
C SER A 225 -3.28 -19.70 8.64
N THR A 226 -2.70 -19.74 7.44
CA THR A 226 -1.31 -19.35 7.21
C THR A 226 -1.08 -17.87 7.47
N VAL A 227 -1.96 -17.01 6.97
CA VAL A 227 -1.89 -15.57 7.20
C VAL A 227 -2.07 -15.26 8.68
N GLU A 228 -3.10 -15.82 9.32
CA GLU A 228 -3.40 -15.63 10.74
C GLU A 228 -2.21 -16.01 11.63
N ASP A 229 -1.63 -17.19 11.43
CA ASP A 229 -0.41 -17.62 12.13
C ASP A 229 0.76 -16.67 11.90
N ALA A 230 0.94 -16.22 10.65
CA ALA A 230 2.07 -15.40 10.25
C ALA A 230 2.02 -13.99 10.85
N ILE A 231 0.83 -13.39 10.94
CA ILE A 231 0.65 -12.05 11.50
C ILE A 231 0.44 -12.05 13.01
N ARG A 232 0.19 -13.21 13.65
CA ARG A 232 -0.07 -13.30 15.10
C ARG A 232 0.87 -12.47 15.99
N PRO A 233 2.20 -12.42 15.75
CA PRO A 233 3.10 -11.58 16.57
C PRO A 233 2.89 -10.06 16.43
N PHE A 234 2.20 -9.63 15.38
CA PHE A 234 1.96 -8.24 15.00
C PHE A 234 0.46 -7.87 15.04
N ASN A 235 -0.41 -8.84 15.35
CA ASN A 235 -1.85 -8.67 15.33
C ASN A 235 -2.36 -8.16 16.68
N GLU A 236 -2.23 -6.86 16.91
CA GLU A 236 -2.63 -6.22 18.17
C GLU A 236 -4.06 -5.67 18.16
N VAL A 237 -4.77 -5.79 17.03
CA VAL A 237 -6.11 -5.21 16.82
C VAL A 237 -7.18 -6.25 16.46
N GLY A 238 -6.85 -7.55 16.53
CA GLY A 238 -7.80 -8.63 16.26
C GLY A 238 -8.10 -8.85 14.77
N LEU A 239 -7.12 -8.62 13.89
CA LEU A 239 -7.22 -8.97 12.46
C LEU A 239 -7.57 -10.45 12.31
N LEU A 240 -8.43 -10.76 11.32
CA LEU A 240 -8.98 -12.11 11.06
C LEU A 240 -9.83 -12.71 12.20
N ASP A 241 -10.20 -11.96 13.23
CA ASP A 241 -11.11 -12.46 14.26
C ASP A 241 -12.52 -12.72 13.66
N PRO A 242 -13.05 -13.97 13.71
CA PRO A 242 -14.34 -14.32 13.14
C PRO A 242 -15.54 -13.56 13.74
N SER A 243 -15.38 -13.01 14.96
CA SER A 243 -16.42 -12.22 15.63
C SER A 243 -16.59 -10.82 15.05
N VAL A 244 -15.62 -10.33 14.27
CA VAL A 244 -15.59 -9.01 13.64
C VAL A 244 -15.33 -9.17 12.13
N PRO A 245 -16.33 -9.57 11.33
CA PRO A 245 -16.16 -10.02 9.94
C PRO A 245 -15.64 -8.91 9.02
N ASN A 246 -14.33 -8.72 9.00
CA ASN A 246 -13.60 -7.63 8.33
C ASN A 246 -14.06 -6.22 8.75
N MET A 247 -14.61 -6.08 9.95
CA MET A 247 -15.06 -4.80 10.51
C MET A 247 -14.30 -4.52 11.80
N TYR A 248 -13.20 -3.78 11.71
CA TYR A 248 -12.30 -3.52 12.85
C TYR A 248 -12.57 -2.13 13.46
N PRO A 249 -13.35 -2.03 14.56
CA PRO A 249 -13.82 -0.75 15.11
C PRO A 249 -12.72 0.12 15.75
N HIS A 250 -11.53 -0.44 16.00
CA HIS A 250 -10.44 0.20 16.76
C HIS A 250 -9.05 0.02 16.11
N ALA A 251 -8.97 0.07 14.78
CA ALA A 251 -7.67 -0.01 14.10
C ALA A 251 -6.83 1.27 14.22
N ALA A 252 -7.44 2.42 14.52
CA ALA A 252 -6.73 3.66 14.78
C ALA A 252 -6.25 3.72 16.24
N ALA A 253 -5.01 4.20 16.45
CA ALA A 253 -4.51 4.46 17.79
C ALA A 253 -5.48 5.35 18.59
N PRO A 254 -5.74 5.08 19.88
CA PRO A 254 -6.59 5.93 20.70
C PRO A 254 -6.07 7.36 20.69
N GLN A 255 -6.96 8.34 20.53
CA GLN A 255 -6.57 9.75 20.63
C GLN A 255 -6.07 10.03 22.07
N PRO A 256 -4.94 10.74 22.22
CA PRO A 256 -4.43 11.15 23.53
C PRO A 256 -5.39 12.11 24.25
#